data_AF-A0A7R9FB10-F1
#
_entry.id   AF-A0A7R9FB10-F1
#
_cell.length_a   1.000
_cell.length_b   1.000
_cell.length_c   1.000
_cell.angle_alpha   90.00
_cell.angle_beta   90.00
_cell.angle_gamma   90.00
#
_symmetry.space_group_name_H-M   'P 1'
#
loop_
_entity.id
_entity.type
_entity.pdbx_description
1 polymer ?
#
loop_
_entity_poly.entity_id
_entity_poly.type
_entity_poly.pdbx_seq_one_letter_code
_entity_poly.pdbx_strand_id
1 'polypeptide(L)'
;MVRELTIMNKKINTLELELSALGDKYDLAMKDRQILQEETEIMQRRLIAADKLISGLGSESVRWQEELKNLHVEKERLVGNCLVCAAFLSYTGPFSWEFRRSMVFDDWLEDLKVKEIPLTLPFKLEVNLSNDVEIST
;
A
#
# COMPACT_ATOMS: atom_id res chain seq x y z
N MET A 1 34.58 -18.74 75.48
CA MET A 1 33.87 -19.96 75.04
C MET A 1 32.37 -19.76 74.77
N VAL A 2 31.45 -19.76 75.76
CA VAL A 2 29.99 -19.65 75.47
C VAL A 2 29.59 -18.33 74.79
N ARG A 3 30.27 -17.23 75.18
CA ARG A 3 30.04 -15.88 74.65
C ARG A 3 30.52 -15.69 73.21
N GLU A 4 31.56 -16.41 72.80
CA GLU A 4 32.11 -16.36 71.44
C GLU A 4 31.27 -17.21 70.48
N LEU A 5 30.80 -18.38 70.94
CA LEU A 5 29.87 -19.22 70.20
C LEU A 5 28.56 -18.49 69.87
N THR A 6 28.04 -17.68 70.80
CA THR A 6 26.83 -16.89 70.57
C THR A 6 27.04 -15.75 69.57
N ILE A 7 28.21 -15.11 69.58
CA ILE A 7 28.56 -14.06 68.60
C ILE A 7 28.74 -14.67 67.20
N MET A 8 29.39 -15.82 67.11
CA MET A 8 29.62 -16.53 65.86
C MET A 8 28.31 -17.05 65.24
N ASN A 9 27.41 -17.63 66.07
CA ASN A 9 26.06 -18.02 65.64
C ASN A 9 25.21 -16.83 65.17
N LYS A 10 25.33 -15.67 65.84
CA LYS A 10 24.67 -14.44 65.37
C LYS A 10 25.16 -14.01 64.00
N LYS A 11 26.48 -14.05 63.77
CA LYS A 11 27.09 -13.70 62.47
C LYS A 11 26.64 -14.64 61.35
N ILE A 12 26.57 -15.94 61.62
CA ILE A 12 26.09 -16.93 60.66
C ILE A 12 24.63 -16.64 60.29
N ASN A 13 23.76 -16.44 61.28
CA ASN A 13 22.35 -16.08 61.03
C ASN A 13 22.18 -14.78 60.24
N THR A 14 22.96 -13.74 60.54
CA THR A 14 22.89 -12.49 59.76
C THR A 14 23.34 -12.69 58.32
N LEU A 15 24.39 -13.47 58.09
CA LEU A 15 24.87 -13.78 56.74
C LEU A 15 23.86 -14.65 55.98
N GLU A 16 23.23 -15.62 56.63
CA GLU A 16 22.17 -16.44 56.02
C GLU A 16 20.95 -15.60 55.62
N LEU A 17 20.54 -14.65 56.46
CA LEU A 17 19.46 -13.70 56.15
C LEU A 17 19.81 -12.79 54.96
N GLU A 18 21.03 -12.25 54.93
CA GLU A 18 21.50 -11.42 53.80
C GLU A 18 21.60 -12.23 52.51
N LEU A 19 22.09 -13.48 52.58
CA LEU A 19 22.19 -14.38 51.44
C LEU A 19 20.79 -14.74 50.90
N SER A 20 19.83 -15.01 51.80
CA SER A 20 18.44 -15.28 51.43
C SER A 20 17.80 -14.08 50.75
N ALA A 21 17.93 -12.88 51.32
CA ALA A 21 17.39 -11.65 50.75
C ALA A 21 18.01 -11.30 49.40
N LEU A 22 19.30 -11.62 49.20
CA LEU A 22 19.98 -11.45 47.92
C LEU A 22 19.51 -12.49 46.89
N GLY A 23 19.28 -13.74 47.32
CA GLY A 23 18.69 -14.80 46.50
C GLY A 23 17.30 -14.42 45.99
N ASP A 24 16.42 -13.95 46.87
CA ASP A 24 15.07 -13.53 46.50
C ASP A 24 15.07 -12.39 45.47
N LYS A 25 15.96 -11.40 45.65
CA LYS A 25 16.12 -10.29 44.69
C LYS A 25 16.66 -10.76 43.34
N TYR A 26 17.60 -11.71 43.37
CA TYR A 26 18.18 -12.28 42.16
C TYR A 26 17.12 -13.05 41.37
N ASP A 27 16.32 -13.88 42.03
CA ASP A 27 15.25 -14.65 41.39
C ASP A 27 14.18 -13.74 40.79
N LEU A 28 13.83 -12.65 41.49
CA LEU A 28 12.87 -11.67 41.00
C LEU A 28 13.43 -10.94 39.76
N ALA A 29 14.68 -10.48 39.81
CA ALA A 29 15.34 -9.85 38.67
C ALA A 29 15.51 -10.81 37.47
N MET A 30 15.80 -12.10 37.71
CA MET A 30 15.90 -13.10 36.65
C MET A 30 14.55 -13.38 36.00
N LYS A 31 13.47 -13.43 36.79
CA LYS A 31 12.11 -13.57 36.27
C LYS A 31 11.72 -12.39 35.40
N ASP A 32 11.98 -11.16 35.85
CA ASP A 32 11.71 -9.95 35.07
C ASP A 32 12.52 -9.91 33.77
N ARG A 33 13.81 -10.29 33.83
CA ARG A 33 14.67 -10.42 32.65
C ARG A 33 14.09 -11.40 31.64
N GLN A 34 13.54 -12.53 32.10
CA GLN A 34 13.00 -13.57 31.24
C GLN A 34 11.70 -13.11 30.54
N ILE A 35 10.82 -12.43 31.28
CA ILE A 35 9.60 -11.83 30.70
C ILE A 35 9.95 -10.81 29.61
N LEU A 36 10.85 -9.88 29.91
CA LEU A 36 11.29 -8.87 28.95
C LEU A 36 11.94 -9.50 27.70
N GLN A 37 12.66 -10.60 27.88
CA GLN A 37 13.30 -11.31 26.77
C GLN A 37 12.26 -11.98 25.87
N GLU A 38 11.23 -12.63 26.42
CA GLU A 38 10.12 -13.18 25.64
C GLU A 38 9.34 -12.09 24.90
N GLU A 39 9.05 -10.96 25.55
CA GLU A 39 8.37 -9.82 24.92
C GLU A 39 9.19 -9.27 23.74
N THR A 40 10.50 -9.15 23.92
CA THR A 40 11.42 -8.67 22.89
C THR A 40 11.44 -9.63 21.69
N GLU A 41 11.48 -10.94 21.92
CA GLU A 41 11.44 -11.93 20.84
C GLU A 41 10.12 -11.91 20.06
N ILE A 42 9.00 -11.71 20.74
CA ILE A 42 7.69 -11.52 20.09
C ILE A 42 7.69 -10.25 19.24
N MET A 43 8.20 -9.13 19.79
CA MET A 43 8.26 -7.87 19.07
C MET A 43 9.17 -7.95 17.84
N GLN A 44 10.32 -8.62 17.95
CA GLN A 44 11.24 -8.82 16.83
C GLN A 44 10.59 -9.64 15.71
N ARG A 45 9.86 -10.72 16.05
CA ARG A 45 9.11 -11.50 15.06
C ARG A 45 8.05 -10.66 14.35
N ARG A 46 7.33 -9.80 15.08
CA ARG A 46 6.35 -8.88 14.50
C ARG A 46 7.00 -7.87 13.56
N LEU A 47 8.14 -7.29 13.94
CA LEU A 47 8.89 -6.37 13.10
C LEU A 47 9.35 -7.03 11.79
N ILE A 48 9.89 -8.25 11.85
CA ILE A 48 10.31 -8.99 10.65
C ILE A 48 9.10 -9.27 9.74
N ALA A 49 7.95 -9.65 10.31
CA ALA A 49 6.74 -9.87 9.52
C ALA A 49 6.24 -8.58 8.86
N ALA A 50 6.25 -7.46 9.59
CA ALA A 50 5.88 -6.15 9.06
C ALA A 50 6.82 -5.70 7.94
N ASP A 51 8.13 -5.85 8.12
CA ASP A 51 9.14 -5.50 7.12
C ASP A 51 8.95 -6.31 5.83
N LYS A 52 8.66 -7.61 5.94
CA LYS A 52 8.32 -8.45 4.77
C LYS A 52 7.07 -7.97 4.05
N LEU A 53 6.03 -7.56 4.77
CA LEU A 53 4.81 -7.02 4.17
C LEU A 53 5.08 -5.69 3.48
N ILE A 54 5.82 -4.78 4.12
CA ILE A 54 6.18 -3.48 3.55
C ILE A 54 7.03 -3.67 2.29
N SER A 55 8.04 -4.54 2.34
CA SER A 55 8.90 -4.84 1.21
C SER A 55 8.13 -5.53 0.07
N GLY A 56 7.26 -6.49 0.39
CA GLY A 56 6.42 -7.19 -0.59
C GLY A 56 5.40 -6.28 -1.27
N LEU A 57 4.86 -5.30 -0.56
CA LEU A 57 3.88 -4.33 -1.07
C LEU A 57 4.52 -3.05 -1.61
N GLY A 58 5.82 -2.84 -1.41
CA GLY A 58 6.52 -1.64 -1.83
C GLY A 58 6.50 -1.46 -3.36
N SER A 59 6.69 -2.55 -4.10
CA SER A 59 6.60 -2.54 -5.57
C SER A 59 5.18 -2.25 -6.06
N GLU A 60 4.15 -2.80 -5.39
CA GLU A 60 2.75 -2.53 -5.70
C GLU A 60 2.39 -1.07 -5.42
N SER A 61 2.89 -0.51 -4.32
CA SER A 61 2.68 0.89 -3.98
C SER A 61 3.20 1.84 -5.06
N VAL A 62 4.41 1.60 -5.59
CA VAL A 62 4.97 2.39 -6.70
C VAL A 62 4.13 2.22 -7.96
N ARG A 63 3.76 0.99 -8.32
CA ARG A 63 2.91 0.71 -9.49
C ARG A 63 1.58 1.44 -9.39
N TRP A 64 0.90 1.39 -8.25
CA TRP A 64 -0.39 2.07 -8.06
C TRP A 64 -0.24 3.59 -8.08
N GLN A 65 0.89 4.13 -7.62
CA GLN A 65 1.16 5.57 -7.75
C GLN A 65 1.33 6.00 -9.22
N GLU A 66 1.99 5.19 -10.04
CA GLU A 66 2.10 5.43 -11.47
C GLU A 66 0.74 5.29 -12.18
N GLU A 67 0.00 4.24 -11.85
CA GLU A 67 -1.33 3.99 -12.38
C GLU A 67 -2.32 5.11 -12.02
N LEU A 68 -2.24 5.64 -10.79
CA LEU A 68 -3.04 6.79 -10.35
C LEU A 68 -2.72 8.05 -11.16
N LYS A 69 -1.44 8.31 -11.46
CA LYS A 69 -1.05 9.44 -12.32
C LYS A 69 -1.61 9.28 -13.73
N ASN A 70 -1.50 8.08 -14.29
CA ASN A 70 -2.05 7.79 -15.62
C ASN A 70 -3.58 7.96 -15.64
N LEU A 71 -4.27 7.47 -14.60
CA LEU A 71 -5.72 7.62 -14.47
C LEU A 71 -6.16 9.08 -14.37
N HIS A 72 -5.36 9.93 -13.71
CA HIS A 72 -5.63 11.36 -13.66
C HIS A 72 -5.59 12.00 -15.04
N VAL A 73 -4.57 11.67 -15.84
CA VAL A 73 -4.43 12.14 -17.23
C VAL A 73 -5.59 11.64 -18.09
N GLU A 74 -5.96 10.36 -17.97
CA GLU A 74 -7.09 9.80 -18.72
C GLU A 74 -8.43 10.42 -18.31
N LYS A 75 -8.59 10.77 -17.03
CA LYS A 75 -9.80 11.47 -16.54
C LYS A 75 -9.97 12.84 -17.20
N GLU A 76 -8.89 13.60 -17.41
CA GLU A 76 -8.97 14.88 -18.11
C GLU A 76 -9.37 14.70 -19.58
N ARG A 77 -8.81 13.69 -20.24
CA ARG A 77 -9.10 13.37 -21.66
C ARG A 77 -10.46 12.74 -21.89
N LEU A 78 -11.04 12.13 -20.86
CA LEU A 78 -12.32 11.41 -20.93
C LEU A 78 -13.44 12.30 -21.47
N VAL A 79 -13.46 13.58 -21.10
CA VAL A 79 -14.50 14.52 -21.55
C VAL A 79 -14.49 14.67 -23.08
N GLY A 80 -13.31 14.87 -23.67
CA GLY A 80 -13.15 14.97 -25.12
C GLY A 80 -13.53 13.66 -25.83
N ASN A 81 -13.08 12.51 -25.29
CA ASN A 81 -13.41 11.20 -25.84
C ASN A 81 -14.92 10.95 -25.83
N CYS A 82 -15.58 11.18 -24.69
CA CYS A 82 -17.04 11.02 -24.56
C CYS A 82 -17.82 11.94 -25.50
N LEU A 83 -17.35 13.18 -25.70
CA LEU A 83 -18.00 14.14 -26.59
C LEU A 83 -18.01 13.63 -28.04
N VAL A 84 -16.86 13.16 -28.55
CA VAL A 84 -16.76 12.61 -29.92
C VAL A 84 -17.59 11.33 -30.06
N CYS A 85 -17.51 10.42 -29.09
CA CYS A 85 -18.28 9.18 -29.08
C CYS A 85 -19.80 9.45 -29.07
N ALA A 86 -20.27 10.39 -28.24
CA ALA A 86 -21.68 10.77 -28.18
C ALA A 86 -22.16 11.42 -29.49
N ALA A 87 -21.35 12.32 -30.07
CA ALA A 87 -21.64 12.91 -31.37
C ALA A 87 -21.69 11.86 -32.48
N PHE A 88 -20.76 10.90 -32.47
CA PHE A 88 -20.75 9.77 -33.40
C PHE A 88 -22.06 8.98 -33.31
N LEU A 89 -22.44 8.52 -32.12
CA LEU A 89 -23.64 7.71 -31.91
C LEU A 89 -24.93 8.47 -32.26
N SER A 90 -24.97 9.78 -32.03
CA SER A 90 -26.19 10.58 -32.23
C SER A 90 -26.40 11.02 -33.67
N TYR A 91 -25.34 11.41 -34.39
CA TYR A 91 -25.46 12.09 -35.68
C TYR A 91 -25.02 11.26 -36.87
N THR A 92 -24.16 10.26 -36.70
CA THR A 92 -23.52 9.61 -37.85
C THR A 92 -24.33 8.47 -38.47
N GLY A 93 -25.32 7.93 -37.75
CA GLY A 93 -26.12 6.77 -38.13
C GLY A 93 -26.63 6.71 -39.60
N PRO A 94 -27.19 7.79 -40.18
CA PRO A 94 -27.76 7.75 -41.53
C PRO A 94 -26.74 7.93 -42.67
N PHE A 95 -25.46 8.16 -42.37
CA PHE A 95 -24.45 8.53 -43.38
C PHE A 95 -23.55 7.36 -43.82
N SER A 96 -22.96 7.49 -45.02
CA SER A 96 -22.00 6.50 -45.55
C SER A 96 -20.72 6.45 -44.72
N TRP A 97 -19.98 5.35 -44.83
CA TRP A 97 -18.71 5.17 -44.09
C TRP A 97 -17.72 6.32 -44.33
N GLU A 98 -17.54 6.72 -45.59
CA GLU A 98 -16.61 7.76 -46.00
C GLU A 98 -16.99 9.10 -45.37
N PHE A 99 -18.28 9.42 -45.37
CA PHE A 99 -18.78 10.66 -44.79
C PHE A 99 -18.65 10.66 -43.26
N ARG A 100 -18.98 9.54 -42.61
CA ARG A 100 -18.78 9.39 -41.15
C ARG A 100 -17.32 9.56 -40.75
N ARG A 101 -16.39 8.98 -41.51
CA ARG A 101 -14.96 9.12 -41.27
C ARG A 101 -14.52 10.57 -41.39
N SER A 102 -14.96 11.28 -42.43
CA SER A 102 -14.58 12.68 -42.61
C SER A 102 -15.13 13.57 -41.49
N MET A 103 -16.41 13.42 -41.12
CA MET A 103 -16.99 14.17 -40.01
C MET A 103 -16.22 13.98 -38.69
N VAL A 104 -15.86 12.74 -38.35
CA VAL A 104 -15.19 12.45 -37.08
C VAL A 104 -13.73 12.89 -37.08
N PHE A 105 -12.97 12.54 -38.12
CA PHE A 105 -11.52 12.67 -38.12
C PHE A 105 -11.00 13.96 -38.77
N ASP A 106 -11.71 14.50 -39.76
CA ASP A 106 -11.28 15.71 -40.46
C ASP A 106 -11.94 16.97 -39.87
N ASP A 107 -13.22 16.89 -39.48
CA ASP A 107 -13.96 18.05 -38.96
C ASP A 107 -13.93 18.13 -37.42
N TRP A 108 -14.52 17.16 -36.73
CA TRP A 108 -14.76 17.25 -35.28
C TRP A 108 -13.46 17.16 -34.47
N LEU A 109 -12.56 16.24 -34.83
CA LEU A 109 -11.28 16.10 -34.14
C LEU A 109 -10.39 17.34 -34.33
N GLU A 110 -10.41 17.99 -35.49
CA GLU A 110 -9.68 19.24 -35.70
C GLU A 110 -10.28 20.41 -34.92
N ASP A 111 -11.62 20.55 -34.90
CA ASP A 111 -12.30 21.58 -34.09
C ASP A 111 -12.00 21.43 -32.58
N LEU A 112 -11.97 20.20 -32.08
CA LEU A 112 -11.63 19.93 -30.67
C LEU A 112 -10.17 20.28 -30.34
N LYS A 113 -9.24 20.04 -31.28
CA LYS A 113 -7.84 20.46 -31.12
C LYS A 113 -7.72 22.00 -31.08
N VAL A 114 -8.43 22.70 -31.97
CA VAL A 114 -8.44 24.19 -31.99
C VAL A 114 -9.03 24.76 -30.69
N LYS A 115 -10.01 24.09 -30.10
CA LYS A 115 -10.62 24.46 -28.82
C LYS A 115 -9.82 24.02 -27.59
N GLU A 116 -8.65 23.41 -27.79
CA GLU A 116 -7.77 22.90 -26.73
C GLU A 116 -8.48 21.93 -25.77
N ILE A 117 -9.46 21.19 -26.27
CA ILE A 117 -10.16 20.19 -25.46
C ILE A 117 -9.28 18.95 -25.34
N PRO A 118 -8.92 18.51 -24.12
CA PRO A 118 -8.08 17.33 -23.94
C PRO A 118 -8.80 16.08 -24.43
N LEU A 119 -8.10 15.29 -25.25
CA LEU A 119 -8.59 14.03 -25.80
C LEU A 119 -7.42 13.07 -26.03
N THR A 120 -7.71 11.78 -26.13
CA THR A 120 -6.68 10.74 -26.33
C THR A 120 -6.29 10.66 -27.81
N LEU A 121 -5.01 10.85 -28.12
CA LEU A 121 -4.44 10.77 -29.48
C LEU A 121 -3.43 9.61 -29.58
N PRO A 122 -3.48 8.76 -30.63
CA PRO A 122 -4.47 8.77 -31.71
C PRO A 122 -5.86 8.32 -31.21
N PHE A 123 -6.90 9.03 -31.63
CA PHE A 123 -8.28 8.70 -31.26
C PHE A 123 -8.74 7.43 -31.97
N LYS A 124 -9.30 6.49 -31.21
CA LYS A 124 -9.89 5.24 -31.72
C LYS A 124 -11.27 5.07 -31.14
N LEU A 125 -12.27 4.91 -31.99
CA LEU A 125 -13.66 4.86 -31.58
C LEU A 125 -13.99 3.52 -30.88
N GLU A 126 -13.42 2.44 -31.40
CA GLU A 126 -13.67 1.06 -30.96
C GLU A 126 -13.25 0.85 -29.50
N VAL A 127 -12.08 1.37 -29.14
CA VAL A 127 -11.51 1.26 -27.78
C VAL A 127 -12.32 2.04 -26.74
N ASN A 128 -12.99 3.12 -27.15
CA ASN A 128 -13.79 3.95 -26.23
C ASN A 128 -15.24 3.45 -26.08
N LEU A 129 -15.73 2.64 -27.03
CA LEU A 129 -17.13 2.18 -27.06
C LEU A 129 -17.30 0.67 -26.82
N SER A 130 -16.25 -0.12 -26.97
CA SER A 130 -16.29 -1.56 -26.80
C SER A 130 -14.95 -2.09 -26.28
N ASN A 131 -14.86 -3.39 -26.09
CA ASN A 131 -13.65 -4.10 -25.71
C ASN A 131 -13.40 -5.26 -26.68
N ASP A 132 -12.14 -5.73 -26.74
CA ASP A 132 -11.74 -6.78 -27.68
C ASP A 132 -12.53 -8.09 -27.51
N VAL A 133 -13.05 -8.35 -26.31
CA VAL A 133 -13.85 -9.55 -25.98
C VAL A 133 -15.23 -9.48 -26.65
N GLU A 134 -15.89 -8.32 -26.56
CA GLU A 134 -17.19 -8.07 -27.18
C GLU A 134 -17.10 -8.05 -28.71
N ILE A 135 -15.99 -7.58 -29.27
CA ILE A 135 -15.77 -7.54 -30.72
C ILE A 135 -15.52 -8.95 -31.29
N SER A 136 -14.97 -9.86 -30.48
CA SER A 136 -14.59 -11.22 -30.91
C SER A 136 -15.69 -12.28 -30.71
N THR A 137 -16.79 -11.94 -30.04
CA THR A 137 -17.91 -12.85 -29.75
C THR A 137 -19.05 -12.63 -30.74
#